data_AF-E5CGM3-F1
#
_entry.id   AF-E5CGM3-F1
#
_cell.length_a   1.000
_cell.length_b   1.000
_cell.length_c   1.000
_cell.angle_alpha   90.00
_cell.angle_beta   90.00
_cell.angle_gamma   90.00
#
_symmetry.space_group_name_H-M   'P 1'
#
loop_
_entity.id
_entity.type
_entity.pdbx_description
1 polymer ?
#
loop_
_entity_poly.entity_id
_entity_poly.type
_entity_poly.pdbx_seq_one_letter_code
_entity_poly.pdbx_strand_id
1 'polypeptide(L)'
;MVHFSRKLVAIIVVIFAQSSLGTNAALKDFSNVSTKSFSQNGYYKLPDGLMIQWGVGGKIGDVKTIYLPASFYDTAYNVVACSGFELISEVVVSAVMVYNKNKSNFTVVQRHASNDRNGVYTTGYPFNWFAIGRWK
;
A
#
# COMPACT_ATOMS: atom_id res chain seq x y z
N MET A 1 48.96 33.65 -11.59
CA MET A 1 48.22 32.39 -11.78
C MET A 1 48.61 31.46 -10.64
N VAL A 2 47.69 31.05 -9.77
CA VAL A 2 48.02 30.15 -8.65
C VAL A 2 47.99 28.71 -9.19
N HIS A 3 49.14 28.04 -9.18
CA HIS A 3 49.22 26.63 -9.56
C HIS A 3 49.08 25.77 -8.30
N PHE A 4 48.02 24.97 -8.25
CA PHE A 4 47.87 23.97 -7.20
C PHE A 4 48.93 22.87 -7.35
N SER A 5 49.42 22.36 -6.22
CA SER A 5 50.39 21.26 -6.24
C SER A 5 49.74 19.98 -6.78
N ARG A 6 50.52 19.12 -7.45
CA ARG A 6 50.03 17.83 -7.99
C ARG A 6 49.38 16.96 -6.91
N LYS A 7 49.89 17.02 -5.68
CA LYS A 7 49.33 16.30 -4.52
C LYS A 7 47.94 16.80 -4.17
N LEU A 8 47.74 18.13 -4.18
CA LEU A 8 46.45 18.73 -3.87
C LEU A 8 45.41 18.42 -4.96
N VAL A 9 45.81 18.45 -6.23
CA VAL A 9 44.95 18.06 -7.36
C VAL A 9 44.51 16.60 -7.23
N ALA A 10 45.41 15.68 -6.87
CA ALA A 10 45.07 14.27 -6.69
C ALA A 10 44.05 14.05 -5.56
N ILE A 11 44.21 14.76 -4.44
CA ILE A 11 43.26 14.70 -3.31
C ILE A 11 41.87 15.19 -3.74
N ILE A 12 41.80 16.30 -4.47
CA ILE A 12 40.54 16.84 -4.97
C ILE A 12 39.85 15.83 -5.91
N VAL A 13 40.60 15.21 -6.82
CA VAL A 13 40.06 14.19 -7.74
C VAL A 13 39.52 12.97 -7.00
N VAL A 14 40.22 12.49 -5.97
CA VAL A 14 39.76 11.35 -5.16
C VAL A 14 38.48 11.69 -4.40
N ILE A 15 38.36 12.91 -3.86
CA ILE A 15 37.14 13.36 -3.17
C ILE A 15 35.95 13.39 -4.12
N PHE A 16 36.10 13.92 -5.34
CA PHE A 16 35.03 13.91 -6.35
C PHE A 16 34.70 12.50 -6.86
N ALA A 17 35.70 11.64 -7.01
CA ALA A 17 35.48 10.25 -7.40
C ALA A 17 34.72 9.47 -6.31
N GLN A 18 35.12 9.61 -5.05
CA GLN A 18 34.43 8.95 -3.92
C GLN A 18 33.02 9.51 -3.67
N SER A 19 32.81 10.82 -3.82
CA SER A 19 31.47 11.40 -3.65
C SER A 19 30.47 10.90 -4.69
N SER A 20 30.93 10.59 -5.92
CA SER A 20 30.12 9.98 -6.98
C SER A 20 29.82 8.48 -6.75
N LEU A 21 30.71 7.75 -6.06
CA LEU A 21 30.50 6.34 -5.70
C LEU A 21 29.52 6.20 -4.53
N GLY A 22 29.60 7.09 -3.53
CA GLY A 22 28.69 7.11 -2.38
C GLY A 22 27.25 7.50 -2.73
N THR A 23 27.05 8.38 -3.72
CA THR A 23 25.70 8.72 -4.23
C THR A 23 25.07 7.58 -5.03
N ASN A 24 25.86 6.76 -5.72
CA ASN A 24 25.37 5.57 -6.43
C ASN A 24 24.93 4.43 -5.51
N ALA A 25 25.45 4.36 -4.28
CA ALA A 25 24.97 3.41 -3.27
C ALA A 25 23.61 3.84 -2.70
N ALA A 26 23.41 5.14 -2.43
CA ALA A 26 22.12 5.69 -2.00
C ALA A 26 21.03 5.64 -3.10
N LEU A 27 21.43 5.58 -4.38
CA LEU A 27 20.53 5.34 -5.53
C LEU A 27 19.93 3.92 -5.55
N LYS A 28 20.49 2.96 -4.80
CA LYS A 28 19.97 1.58 -4.72
C LYS A 28 18.97 1.35 -3.59
N ASP A 29 18.92 2.24 -2.59
CA ASP A 29 17.85 2.20 -1.61
C ASP A 29 16.61 2.81 -2.26
N PHE A 30 15.45 2.14 -2.16
CA PHE A 30 14.17 2.57 -2.74
C PHE A 30 13.65 3.95 -2.26
N SER A 31 14.49 4.74 -1.58
CA SER A 31 14.27 6.10 -1.12
C SER A 31 13.77 7.05 -2.22
N ASN A 32 14.16 6.82 -3.48
CA ASN A 32 13.75 7.60 -4.66
C ASN A 32 12.50 7.07 -5.39
N VAL A 33 11.75 6.14 -4.80
CA VAL A 33 10.39 5.82 -5.26
C VAL A 33 9.54 7.09 -5.18
N SER A 34 9.35 7.74 -6.32
CA SER A 34 8.74 9.06 -6.46
C SER A 34 7.21 9.04 -6.37
N THR A 35 6.58 7.88 -6.24
CA THR A 35 5.12 7.76 -6.28
C THR A 35 4.59 6.91 -5.14
N LYS A 36 4.30 7.56 -4.01
CA LYS A 36 3.76 6.95 -2.79
C LYS A 36 2.79 7.89 -2.08
N SER A 37 1.82 7.33 -1.36
CA SER A 37 0.96 8.07 -0.43
C SER A 37 0.82 7.29 0.86
N PHE A 38 1.16 7.93 1.98
CA PHE A 38 1.03 7.34 3.33
C PHE A 38 -0.26 7.78 4.06
N SER A 39 -1.28 8.19 3.29
CA SER A 39 -2.62 8.41 3.81
C SER A 39 -3.24 7.14 4.40
N GLN A 40 -4.34 7.28 5.15
CA GLN A 40 -5.10 6.14 5.68
C GLN A 40 -5.40 5.11 4.59
N ASN A 41 -5.90 5.58 3.44
CA ASN A 41 -5.96 4.80 2.21
C ASN A 41 -4.76 5.17 1.37
N GLY A 42 -3.71 4.35 1.43
CA GLY A 42 -2.38 4.65 0.91
C GLY A 42 -1.88 3.66 -0.12
N TYR A 43 -0.72 3.95 -0.70
CA TYR A 43 -0.04 3.08 -1.65
C TYR A 43 1.46 3.34 -1.72
N TYR A 44 2.20 2.33 -2.20
CA TYR A 44 3.63 2.41 -2.49
C TYR A 44 3.95 1.67 -3.79
N LYS A 45 4.51 2.38 -4.79
CA LYS A 45 4.90 1.81 -6.09
C LYS A 45 6.39 1.50 -6.14
N LEU A 46 6.76 0.23 -6.18
CA LEU A 46 8.14 -0.17 -6.33
C LEU A 46 8.61 0.03 -7.78
N PRO A 47 9.90 0.36 -8.02
CA PRO A 47 10.42 0.66 -9.35
C PRO A 47 10.35 -0.50 -10.35
N ASP A 48 10.31 -1.74 -9.84
CA ASP A 48 10.19 -2.98 -10.61
C ASP A 48 8.78 -3.22 -11.18
N GLY A 49 7.80 -2.42 -10.77
CA GLY A 49 6.42 -2.54 -11.22
C GLY A 49 5.46 -3.14 -10.19
N LEU A 50 5.95 -3.58 -9.03
CA LEU A 50 5.11 -4.01 -7.92
C LEU A 50 4.48 -2.80 -7.20
N MET A 51 3.23 -2.93 -6.76
CA MET A 51 2.55 -1.92 -5.94
C MET A 51 1.81 -2.61 -4.80
N ILE A 52 1.94 -2.01 -3.62
CA ILE A 52 1.11 -2.33 -2.45
C ILE A 52 0.17 -1.16 -2.18
N GLN A 53 -1.06 -1.47 -1.77
CA GLN A 53 -2.08 -0.50 -1.34
C GLN A 53 -2.73 -0.99 -0.06
N TRP A 54 -3.19 -0.08 0.78
CA TRP A 54 -3.89 -0.39 2.03
C TRP A 54 -4.97 0.64 2.31
N GLY A 55 -5.89 0.31 3.21
CA GLY A 55 -6.86 1.28 3.69
C GLY A 55 -7.91 0.76 4.64
N VAL A 56 -8.81 1.67 4.99
CA VAL A 56 -10.02 1.44 5.78
C VAL A 56 -11.21 1.64 4.84
N GLY A 57 -12.09 0.64 4.77
CA GLY A 57 -13.27 0.71 3.91
C GLY A 57 -14.50 1.31 4.59
N GLY A 58 -14.43 1.63 5.88
CA GLY A 58 -15.52 2.23 6.66
C GLY A 58 -16.73 1.30 6.83
N LYS A 59 -17.82 1.82 7.40
CA LYS A 59 -19.04 1.04 7.74
C LYS A 59 -19.75 0.53 6.48
N ILE A 60 -20.30 -0.70 6.54
CA ILE A 60 -20.96 -1.40 5.42
C ILE A 60 -22.42 -1.76 5.76
N GLY A 61 -23.40 -1.05 5.22
CA GLY A 61 -24.81 -1.50 5.31
C GLY A 61 -25.13 -2.71 4.42
N ASP A 62 -24.49 -2.78 3.25
CA ASP A 62 -24.59 -3.82 2.24
C ASP A 62 -23.39 -3.70 1.26
N VAL A 63 -23.45 -4.28 0.06
CA VAL A 63 -22.37 -4.21 -0.95
C VAL A 63 -21.84 -2.77 -1.14
N LYS A 64 -20.52 -2.62 -1.05
CA LYS A 64 -19.81 -1.34 -1.11
C LYS A 64 -18.67 -1.39 -2.12
N THR A 65 -18.51 -0.32 -2.88
CA THR A 65 -17.34 -0.11 -3.75
C THR A 65 -16.25 0.63 -2.99
N ILE A 66 -15.04 0.07 -2.99
CA ILE A 66 -13.84 0.70 -2.47
C ILE A 66 -13.00 1.19 -3.63
N TYR A 67 -12.80 2.51 -3.70
CA TYR A 67 -11.93 3.13 -4.69
C TYR A 67 -10.48 3.08 -4.21
N LEU A 68 -9.61 2.55 -5.08
CA LEU A 68 -8.19 2.44 -4.80
C LEU A 68 -7.50 3.81 -4.97
N PRO A 69 -6.56 4.18 -4.09
CA PRO A 69 -5.76 5.40 -4.23
C PRO A 69 -4.99 5.49 -5.56
N ALA A 70 -4.60 4.35 -6.12
CA ALA A 70 -3.96 4.24 -7.42
C ALA A 70 -4.52 3.03 -8.20
N SER A 71 -4.57 3.13 -9.52
CA SER A 71 -5.00 2.00 -10.35
C SER A 71 -3.88 0.97 -10.51
N PHE A 72 -4.23 -0.32 -10.37
CA PHE A 72 -3.38 -1.42 -10.84
C PHE A 72 -3.35 -1.47 -12.38
N TYR A 73 -2.34 -2.14 -12.93
CA TYR A 73 -2.16 -2.32 -14.37
C TYR A 73 -3.31 -3.13 -15.00
N ASP A 74 -3.73 -4.19 -14.30
CA ASP A 74 -4.79 -5.11 -14.69
C ASP A 74 -5.58 -5.58 -13.45
N THR A 75 -6.46 -6.56 -13.61
CA THR A 75 -7.26 -7.16 -12.53
C THR A 75 -6.58 -8.36 -11.85
N ALA A 76 -5.35 -8.72 -12.26
CA ALA A 76 -4.55 -9.81 -11.71
C ALA A 76 -3.77 -9.38 -10.45
N TYR A 77 -4.35 -8.52 -9.62
CA TYR A 77 -3.86 -8.17 -8.29
C TYR A 77 -4.60 -8.97 -7.22
N ASN A 78 -3.99 -9.14 -6.06
CA ASN A 78 -4.63 -9.75 -4.90
C ASN A 78 -5.11 -8.66 -3.94
N VAL A 79 -6.26 -8.89 -3.31
CA VAL A 79 -6.80 -8.03 -2.25
C VAL A 79 -7.37 -8.92 -1.17
N VAL A 80 -7.05 -8.58 0.08
CA VAL A 80 -7.60 -9.20 1.27
C VAL A 80 -8.23 -8.10 2.12
N ALA A 81 -9.35 -8.42 2.74
CA ALA A 81 -10.05 -7.53 3.64
C ALA A 81 -10.36 -8.27 4.93
N CYS A 82 -10.21 -7.58 6.06
CA CYS A 82 -10.40 -8.12 7.38
C CYS A 82 -11.30 -7.19 8.19
N SER A 83 -12.31 -7.78 8.83
CA SER A 83 -13.25 -7.05 9.68
C SER A 83 -12.51 -6.30 10.78
N GLY A 84 -12.87 -5.03 10.98
CA GLY A 84 -12.55 -4.30 12.19
C GLY A 84 -13.66 -4.53 13.22
N PHE A 85 -13.30 -4.60 14.51
CA PHE A 85 -14.27 -4.79 15.59
C PHE A 85 -14.13 -3.64 16.59
N GLU A 86 -15.26 -2.99 16.90
CA GLU A 86 -15.36 -2.03 18.01
C GLU A 86 -16.00 -2.68 19.25
N LEU A 87 -16.70 -3.81 19.09
CA LEU A 87 -17.38 -4.54 20.16
C LEU A 87 -17.09 -6.05 20.02
N ILE A 88 -16.55 -6.64 21.08
CA ILE A 88 -16.14 -8.06 21.15
C ILE A 88 -17.22 -8.98 21.75
N SER A 89 -18.31 -8.42 22.27
CA SER A 89 -19.31 -9.18 23.04
C SER A 89 -20.42 -9.84 22.21
N GLU A 90 -20.67 -9.38 20.99
CA GLU A 90 -21.80 -9.86 20.17
C GLU A 90 -21.36 -10.76 19.00
N VAL A 91 -20.19 -10.54 18.41
CA VAL A 91 -19.86 -11.17 17.12
C VAL A 91 -19.06 -12.45 17.31
N VAL A 92 -19.60 -13.59 16.83
CA VAL A 92 -18.93 -14.89 16.84
C VAL A 92 -18.05 -15.05 15.60
N VAL A 93 -18.54 -14.61 14.43
CA VAL A 93 -17.80 -14.64 13.16
C VAL A 93 -18.10 -13.36 12.37
N SER A 94 -17.06 -12.76 11.78
CA SER A 94 -17.23 -11.74 10.74
C SER A 94 -16.28 -12.00 9.58
N ALA A 95 -16.79 -11.83 8.36
CA ALA A 95 -16.02 -11.98 7.15
C ALA A 95 -16.30 -10.80 6.21
N VAL A 96 -15.23 -10.24 5.65
CA VAL A 96 -15.32 -9.33 4.51
C VAL A 96 -15.07 -10.15 3.26
N MET A 97 -16.05 -10.16 2.37
CA MET A 97 -16.00 -10.89 1.10
C MET A 97 -15.77 -9.90 -0.03
N VAL A 98 -14.70 -10.12 -0.81
CA VAL A 98 -14.43 -9.37 -2.03
C VAL A 98 -15.17 -10.05 -3.19
N TYR A 99 -16.06 -9.33 -3.85
CA TYR A 99 -16.90 -9.88 -4.94
C TYR A 99 -16.33 -9.65 -6.32
N ASN A 100 -15.84 -8.43 -6.59
CA ASN A 100 -15.37 -8.06 -7.90
C ASN A 100 -14.15 -7.14 -7.79
N LYS A 101 -13.25 -7.22 -8.77
CA LYS A 101 -12.01 -6.45 -8.85
C LYS A 101 -11.92 -5.78 -10.21
N ASN A 102 -11.79 -4.46 -10.18
CA ASN A 102 -11.41 -3.63 -11.31
C ASN A 102 -10.04 -3.01 -11.05
N LYS A 103 -9.44 -2.38 -12.07
CA LYS A 103 -8.13 -1.73 -11.95
C LYS A 103 -8.08 -0.67 -10.85
N SER A 104 -9.17 0.08 -10.66
CA SER A 104 -9.23 1.27 -9.79
C SER A 104 -10.18 1.10 -8.59
N ASN A 105 -10.82 -0.06 -8.46
CA ASN A 105 -11.75 -0.33 -7.36
C ASN A 105 -11.99 -1.82 -7.18
N PHE A 106 -12.54 -2.19 -6.03
CA PHE A 106 -13.10 -3.51 -5.79
C PHE A 106 -14.41 -3.37 -5.01
N THR A 107 -15.30 -4.36 -5.14
CA THR A 107 -16.55 -4.40 -4.37
C THR A 107 -16.46 -5.42 -3.26
N VAL A 108 -17.04 -5.08 -2.11
CA VAL A 108 -17.07 -5.93 -0.93
C VAL A 108 -18.45 -5.98 -0.30
N VAL A 109 -18.71 -7.01 0.48
CA VAL A 109 -19.66 -6.92 1.60
C VAL A 109 -19.02 -7.50 2.84
N GLN A 110 -19.47 -7.03 3.99
CA GLN A 110 -19.14 -7.63 5.26
C GLN A 110 -20.40 -8.25 5.86
N ARG A 111 -20.26 -9.50 6.32
CA ARG A 111 -21.32 -10.22 7.01
C ARG A 111 -20.81 -10.68 8.38
N HIS A 112 -21.74 -10.81 9.31
CA HIS A 112 -21.47 -11.37 10.63
C HIS A 112 -22.55 -12.34 11.07
N ALA A 113 -22.16 -13.24 11.97
CA ALA A 113 -23.03 -14.09 12.74
C ALA A 113 -22.73 -13.85 14.23
N SER A 114 -23.78 -13.76 15.03
CA SER A 114 -23.72 -13.56 16.47
C SER A 114 -24.50 -14.64 17.19
N ASN A 115 -24.26 -14.76 18.49
CA ASN A 115 -24.99 -15.66 19.38
C ASN A 115 -26.40 -15.13 19.71
N ASP A 116 -26.63 -13.82 19.66
CA ASP A 116 -27.92 -13.17 19.96
C ASP A 116 -28.87 -13.14 18.76
N ARG A 117 -28.38 -13.40 17.54
CA ARG A 117 -29.17 -13.43 16.31
C ARG A 117 -28.96 -14.74 15.56
N ASN A 118 -30.05 -15.47 15.32
CA ASN A 118 -30.05 -16.68 14.52
C ASN A 118 -29.88 -16.37 13.03
N GLY A 119 -28.63 -16.22 12.57
CA GLY A 119 -28.31 -16.16 11.13
C GLY A 119 -27.14 -15.24 10.76
N VAL A 120 -27.01 -15.00 9.45
CA VAL A 120 -25.98 -14.14 8.87
C VAL A 120 -26.61 -12.81 8.46
N TYR A 121 -26.07 -11.69 8.95
CA TYR A 121 -26.63 -10.35 8.74
C TYR A 121 -25.54 -9.34 8.32
N THR A 122 -25.96 -8.13 7.95
CA THR A 122 -25.07 -7.04 7.51
C THR A 122 -24.59 -6.20 8.69
N THR A 123 -23.38 -5.65 8.57
CA THR A 123 -22.67 -5.04 9.70
C THR A 123 -22.22 -3.60 9.48
N GLY A 124 -22.63 -2.72 10.39
CA GLY A 124 -22.15 -1.35 10.42
C GLY A 124 -20.69 -1.17 10.89
N TYR A 125 -19.87 -2.22 11.00
CA TYR A 125 -18.49 -2.08 11.45
C TYR A 125 -17.54 -1.66 10.31
N PRO A 126 -16.47 -0.90 10.63
CA PRO A 126 -15.41 -0.65 9.69
C PRO A 126 -14.59 -1.92 9.43
N PHE A 127 -13.86 -1.94 8.32
CA PHE A 127 -12.91 -3.00 7.99
C PHE A 127 -11.64 -2.43 7.38
N ASN A 128 -10.57 -3.20 7.47
CA ASN A 128 -9.28 -2.88 6.88
C ASN A 128 -9.07 -3.74 5.63
N TRP A 129 -8.28 -3.25 4.69
CA TRP A 129 -7.92 -3.99 3.49
C TRP A 129 -6.47 -3.75 3.08
N PHE A 130 -5.93 -4.73 2.38
CA PHE A 130 -4.59 -4.71 1.81
C PHE A 130 -4.64 -5.31 0.40
N ALA A 131 -3.98 -4.67 -0.55
CA ALA A 131 -3.92 -5.11 -1.93
C ALA A 131 -2.48 -5.06 -2.47
N ILE A 132 -2.15 -6.01 -3.35
CA ILE A 132 -0.83 -6.13 -3.97
C ILE A 132 -0.96 -6.59 -5.42
N GLY A 133 -0.22 -5.95 -6.33
CA GLY A 133 -0.28 -6.23 -7.75
C GLY A 133 0.68 -5.36 -8.54
N ARG A 134 0.54 -5.34 -9.87
CA ARG A 134 1.40 -4.54 -10.75
C ARG A 134 0.82 -3.17 -11.03
N TRP A 135 1.66 -2.14 -11.20
CA TRP A 135 1.24 -0.80 -11.62
C TRP A 135 1.71 -0.41 -13.03
N LYS A 136 2.61 -1.19 -13.64
CA LYS A 136 3.07 -1.07 -15.03
C LYS A 136 3.26 -2.44 -15.67
#